data_AF-A0A382DX03-F1
#
_entry.id   AF-A0A382DX03-F1
#
_cell.length_a   1.000
_cell.length_b   1.000
_cell.length_c   1.000
_cell.angle_alpha   90.00
_cell.angle_beta   90.00
_cell.angle_gamma   90.00
#
_symmetry.space_group_name_H-M   'P 1'
#
loop_
_entity.id
_entity.type
_entity.pdbx_description
1 polymer ?
#
loop_
_entity_poly.entity_id
_entity_poly.type
_entity_poly.pdbx_seq_one_letter_code
_entity_poly.pdbx_strand_id
1 'polypeptide(L)'
;MICTVFDSYMAKLCHKELMISWQTTLTDGTIVYGDYERPELDNPWDRLSKHCSTNNVVPAKIELYMFGAEHKVFFEDPDGLDGVSILRGIAKEQTMDGSHSQSFQTLTVSLLRDSCDYIDVAKYTWPHNNFEQKESVRGLSNTNLQNMIFKNGSTKLNNPKIQEYLHIATV
;
A
#
# COMPACT_ATOMS: atom_id res chain seq x y z
N MET A 1 -9.11 -5.54 -13.89
CA MET A 1 -10.34 -5.49 -13.06
C MET A 1 -9.91 -5.30 -11.61
N ILE A 2 -10.47 -4.34 -10.88
CA ILE A 2 -10.21 -4.14 -9.45
C ILE A 2 -11.22 -4.92 -8.60
N CYS A 3 -10.87 -5.28 -7.36
CA CYS A 3 -11.75 -6.02 -6.46
C CYS A 3 -12.61 -5.06 -5.64
N THR A 4 -13.87 -4.88 -6.02
CA THR A 4 -14.83 -3.97 -5.34
C THR A 4 -15.85 -4.70 -4.47
N VAL A 5 -15.82 -6.03 -4.45
CA VAL A 5 -16.76 -6.87 -3.71
C VAL A 5 -15.98 -7.77 -2.76
N PHE A 6 -16.43 -7.83 -1.51
CA PHE A 6 -15.91 -8.78 -0.54
C PHE A 6 -16.48 -10.18 -0.80
N ASP A 7 -15.85 -10.93 -1.70
CA ASP A 7 -16.29 -12.25 -2.13
C ASP A 7 -15.69 -13.41 -1.31
N SER A 8 -15.99 -14.64 -1.74
CA SER A 8 -15.51 -15.86 -1.07
C SER A 8 -13.98 -16.00 -1.08
N TYR A 9 -13.30 -15.43 -2.08
CA TYR A 9 -11.84 -15.41 -2.13
C TYR A 9 -11.29 -14.48 -1.05
N MET A 10 -11.81 -13.27 -0.93
CA MET A 10 -11.41 -12.33 0.12
C MET A 10 -11.69 -12.88 1.52
N ALA A 11 -12.85 -13.51 1.71
CA ALA A 11 -13.18 -14.18 2.98
C ALA A 11 -12.17 -15.29 3.31
N LYS A 12 -11.75 -16.09 2.33
CA LYS A 12 -10.72 -17.12 2.54
C LYS A 12 -9.38 -16.48 2.92
N LEU A 13 -8.91 -15.51 2.14
CA LEU A 13 -7.64 -14.82 2.33
C LEU A 13 -7.54 -14.17 3.73
N CYS A 14 -8.52 -13.35 4.08
CA CYS A 14 -8.44 -12.51 5.29
C CYS A 14 -8.96 -13.21 6.56
N HIS A 15 -9.91 -14.16 6.45
CA HIS A 15 -10.55 -14.77 7.63
C HIS A 15 -10.09 -16.21 7.90
N LYS A 16 -9.65 -16.95 6.88
CA LYS A 16 -9.17 -18.34 7.06
C LYS A 16 -7.65 -18.42 7.04
N GLU A 17 -7.02 -17.77 6.05
CA GLU A 17 -5.57 -17.74 5.90
C GLU A 17 -4.91 -16.63 6.73
N LEU A 18 -5.73 -15.74 7.31
CA LEU A 18 -5.29 -14.65 8.20
C LEU A 18 -4.19 -13.81 7.55
N MET A 19 -4.35 -13.52 6.26
CA MET A 19 -3.41 -12.71 5.50
C MET A 19 -3.77 -11.23 5.61
N ILE A 20 -2.76 -10.40 5.92
CA ILE A 20 -2.89 -8.96 5.90
C ILE A 20 -3.24 -8.50 4.49
N SER A 21 -4.26 -7.65 4.38
CA SER A 21 -4.65 -6.93 3.19
C SER A 21 -4.90 -5.45 3.52
N TRP A 22 -5.23 -4.67 2.51
CA TRP A 22 -5.67 -3.29 2.61
C TRP A 22 -7.07 -3.13 2.02
N GLN A 23 -7.78 -2.13 2.51
CA GLN A 23 -8.99 -1.58 1.90
C GLN A 23 -8.70 -0.12 1.55
N THR A 24 -9.15 0.34 0.40
CA THR A 24 -9.11 1.76 0.04
C THR A 24 -10.48 2.26 -0.38
N THR A 25 -10.82 3.47 0.03
CA THR A 25 -11.98 4.21 -0.50
C THR A 25 -11.43 5.20 -1.52
N LEU A 26 -11.94 5.17 -2.76
CA LEU A 26 -11.59 6.12 -3.79
C LEU A 26 -12.38 7.42 -3.63
N THR A 27 -11.95 8.47 -4.32
CA THR A 27 -12.59 9.80 -4.35
C THR A 27 -14.03 9.80 -4.86
N ASP A 28 -14.46 8.77 -5.59
CA ASP A 28 -15.85 8.58 -6.03
C ASP A 28 -16.69 7.75 -5.02
N GLY A 29 -16.10 7.37 -3.89
CA GLY A 29 -16.72 6.52 -2.86
C GLY A 29 -16.60 5.01 -3.13
N THR A 30 -16.01 4.58 -4.24
CA THR A 30 -15.79 3.16 -4.54
C THR A 30 -14.83 2.54 -3.53
N ILE A 31 -15.22 1.42 -2.93
CA ILE A 31 -14.35 0.64 -2.04
C ILE A 31 -13.61 -0.42 -2.87
N VAL A 32 -12.31 -0.53 -2.66
CA VAL A 32 -11.44 -1.51 -3.32
C VAL A 32 -10.63 -2.28 -2.28
N TYR A 33 -10.52 -3.60 -2.49
CA TYR A 33 -9.79 -4.51 -1.61
C TYR A 33 -8.49 -4.98 -2.25
N GLY A 34 -7.45 -5.14 -1.44
CA GLY A 34 -6.18 -5.75 -1.84
C GLY A 34 -6.28 -7.27 -1.93
N ASP A 35 -6.86 -7.78 -3.01
CA ASP A 35 -6.98 -9.22 -3.30
C ASP A 35 -5.66 -9.83 -3.80
N TYR A 36 -4.63 -9.73 -2.96
CA TYR A 36 -3.30 -10.28 -3.24
C TYR A 36 -3.38 -11.77 -3.60
N GLU A 37 -2.55 -12.17 -4.57
CA GLU A 37 -2.40 -13.57 -4.98
C GLU A 37 -3.69 -14.20 -5.55
N ARG A 38 -4.66 -13.37 -5.98
CA ARG A 38 -5.83 -13.88 -6.69
C ARG A 38 -5.38 -14.56 -7.99
N PRO A 39 -5.78 -15.82 -8.24
CA PRO A 39 -5.37 -16.54 -9.44
C PRO A 39 -5.68 -15.78 -10.72
N GLU A 40 -4.76 -15.84 -11.69
CA GLU A 40 -4.89 -15.26 -13.03
C GLU A 40 -4.98 -13.73 -13.07
N LEU A 41 -4.79 -13.04 -11.94
CA LEU A 41 -4.77 -11.58 -11.87
C LEU A 41 -3.40 -11.05 -11.46
N ASP A 42 -3.06 -9.90 -12.04
CA ASP A 42 -1.89 -9.13 -11.65
C ASP A 42 -2.02 -8.58 -10.22
N ASN A 43 -0.92 -8.00 -9.73
CA ASN A 43 -0.88 -7.35 -8.42
C ASN A 43 -2.05 -6.36 -8.25
N PRO A 44 -2.77 -6.41 -7.11
CA PRO A 44 -3.94 -5.55 -6.89
C PRO A 44 -3.60 -4.06 -6.91
N TRP A 45 -2.39 -3.68 -6.48
CA TRP A 45 -1.95 -2.28 -6.50
C TRP A 45 -1.72 -1.78 -7.93
N ASP A 46 -1.11 -2.59 -8.80
CA ASP A 46 -0.90 -2.24 -10.22
C ASP A 46 -2.25 -2.14 -10.95
N ARG A 47 -3.17 -3.07 -10.67
CA ARG A 47 -4.54 -3.03 -11.20
C ARG A 47 -5.28 -1.77 -10.74
N LEU A 48 -5.12 -1.37 -9.49
CA LEU A 48 -5.69 -0.14 -8.94
C LEU A 48 -5.06 1.11 -9.57
N SER A 49 -3.74 1.16 -9.70
CA SER A 49 -3.02 2.28 -10.32
C SER A 49 -3.51 2.52 -11.75
N LYS A 50 -3.63 1.45 -12.55
CA LYS A 50 -4.20 1.53 -13.91
C LYS A 50 -5.65 2.03 -13.91
N HIS A 51 -6.46 1.55 -12.97
CA HIS A 51 -7.85 2.00 -12.84
C HIS A 51 -7.94 3.49 -12.49
N CYS A 52 -7.12 3.97 -11.56
CA CYS A 52 -7.05 5.37 -11.16
C CYS A 52 -6.72 6.28 -12.35
N SER A 53 -5.68 5.93 -13.12
CA SER A 53 -5.28 6.68 -14.32
C SER A 53 -6.37 6.70 -15.40
N THR A 54 -7.12 5.61 -15.55
CA THR A 54 -8.15 5.49 -16.61
C THR A 54 -9.44 6.24 -16.27
N ASN A 55 -9.83 6.26 -14.99
CA ASN A 55 -11.13 6.77 -14.55
C ASN A 55 -11.04 8.12 -13.84
N ASN A 56 -9.84 8.71 -13.73
CA ASN A 56 -9.60 9.98 -13.05
C ASN A 56 -10.10 9.97 -11.59
N VAL A 57 -9.85 8.85 -10.91
CA VAL A 57 -10.09 8.68 -9.48
C VAL A 57 -8.78 8.34 -8.79
N VAL A 58 -8.68 8.65 -7.49
CA VAL A 58 -7.53 8.31 -6.66
C VAL A 58 -7.97 7.79 -5.29
N PRO A 59 -7.12 7.04 -4.56
CA PRO A 59 -7.36 6.71 -3.16
C PRO A 59 -7.62 7.96 -2.32
N ALA A 60 -8.71 8.01 -1.58
CA ALA A 60 -9.01 9.04 -0.58
C ALA A 60 -8.70 8.56 0.84
N LYS A 61 -8.85 7.25 1.12
CA LYS A 61 -8.57 6.67 2.43
C LYS A 61 -7.98 5.28 2.29
N ILE A 62 -6.89 4.98 3.00
CA ILE A 62 -6.26 3.66 3.02
C ILE A 62 -6.31 3.05 4.43
N GLU A 63 -6.79 1.82 4.52
CA GLU A 63 -7.10 1.13 5.76
C GLU A 63 -6.49 -0.27 5.78
N LEU A 64 -6.15 -0.75 6.97
CA LEU A 64 -5.78 -2.14 7.21
C LEU A 64 -7.03 -3.01 7.11
N TYR A 65 -6.91 -4.16 6.43
CA TYR A 65 -7.96 -5.17 6.39
C TYR A 65 -7.42 -6.57 6.70
N MET A 66 -7.84 -7.13 7.84
CA MET A 66 -7.57 -8.52 8.24
C MET A 66 -8.49 -8.92 9.39
N PHE A 67 -8.96 -10.17 9.42
CA PHE A 67 -9.76 -10.65 10.55
C PHE A 67 -8.96 -10.64 11.86
N GLY A 68 -9.53 -10.06 12.92
CA GLY A 68 -8.91 -9.99 14.24
C GLY A 68 -7.83 -8.91 14.42
N ALA A 69 -7.46 -8.20 13.35
CA ALA A 69 -6.60 -7.02 13.46
C ALA A 69 -7.40 -5.80 13.93
N GLU A 70 -6.76 -4.94 14.73
CA GLU A 70 -7.31 -3.64 15.09
C GLU A 70 -7.48 -2.78 13.83
N HIS A 71 -8.65 -2.12 13.71
CA HIS A 71 -8.88 -1.19 12.60
C HIS A 71 -7.84 -0.07 12.65
N LYS A 72 -7.20 0.17 11.51
CA LYS A 72 -6.19 1.23 11.36
C LYS A 72 -6.39 1.92 10.03
N VAL A 73 -6.57 3.24 10.09
CA VAL A 73 -6.45 4.15 8.94
C VAL A 73 -4.99 4.58 8.87
N PHE A 74 -4.35 4.42 7.70
CA PHE A 74 -2.96 4.86 7.51
C PHE A 74 -2.89 6.32 7.09
N PHE A 75 -3.67 6.69 6.07
CA PHE A 75 -3.79 8.04 5.56
C PHE A 75 -5.22 8.26 5.03
N GLU A 76 -5.70 9.49 5.17
CA GLU A 76 -7.02 9.92 4.70
C GLU A 76 -6.95 11.38 4.24
N ASP A 77 -7.48 11.63 3.04
CA ASP A 77 -7.72 12.94 2.46
C ASP A 77 -8.99 12.83 1.59
N PRO A 78 -10.11 13.47 1.98
CA PRO A 78 -11.35 13.47 1.19
C PRO A 78 -11.18 13.96 -0.25
N ASP A 79 -10.22 14.85 -0.50
CA ASP A 79 -9.92 15.39 -1.83
C ASP A 79 -8.95 14.48 -2.61
N GLY A 80 -8.59 13.33 -2.04
CA GLY A 80 -7.70 12.32 -2.60
C GLY A 80 -6.26 12.43 -2.10
N LEU A 81 -5.60 11.29 -1.92
CA LEU A 81 -4.18 11.19 -1.60
C LEU A 81 -3.35 11.35 -2.88
N ASP A 82 -2.33 12.21 -2.84
CA ASP A 82 -1.43 12.46 -3.97
C ASP A 82 -0.01 11.97 -3.67
N GLY A 83 0.44 10.95 -4.41
CA GLY A 83 1.75 10.32 -4.21
C GLY A 83 1.73 9.24 -3.14
N VAL A 84 0.81 8.27 -3.25
CA VAL A 84 0.62 7.21 -2.25
C VAL A 84 0.99 5.84 -2.81
N SER A 85 1.62 4.97 -2.01
CA SER A 85 1.92 3.58 -2.41
C SER A 85 1.68 2.60 -1.26
N ILE A 86 1.32 1.36 -1.58
CA ILE A 86 1.22 0.28 -0.60
C ILE A 86 2.19 -0.86 -0.96
N LEU A 87 2.91 -1.36 0.04
CA LEU A 87 3.74 -2.54 -0.04
C LEU A 87 3.30 -3.57 1.01
N ARG A 88 3.09 -4.81 0.57
CA ARG A 88 2.92 -5.96 1.47
C ARG A 88 4.22 -6.75 1.52
N GLY A 89 4.64 -7.12 2.73
CA GLY A 89 5.87 -7.89 2.95
C GLY A 89 5.64 -9.05 3.91
N ILE A 90 6.44 -10.10 3.77
CA ILE A 90 6.49 -11.23 4.70
C ILE A 90 7.93 -11.43 5.13
N ALA A 91 8.17 -11.51 6.43
CA ALA A 91 9.43 -11.89 7.03
C ALA A 91 9.24 -13.17 7.83
N LYS A 92 10.26 -14.02 7.89
CA LYS A 92 10.23 -15.25 8.67
C LYS A 92 11.45 -15.28 9.58
N GLU A 93 11.20 -15.33 10.87
CA GLU A 93 12.22 -15.57 11.88
C GLU A 93 12.33 -17.08 12.11
N GLN A 94 13.56 -17.58 12.21
CA GLN A 94 13.84 -18.99 12.44
C GLN A 94 15.10 -19.13 13.29
N THR A 95 15.02 -19.93 14.36
CA THR A 95 16.19 -20.26 15.16
C THR A 95 17.07 -21.27 14.44
N MET A 96 18.38 -21.20 14.69
CA MET A 96 19.38 -22.07 14.05
C MET A 96 19.19 -23.56 14.40
N ASP A 97 18.62 -23.84 15.56
CA ASP A 97 18.29 -25.20 16.04
C ASP A 97 16.92 -25.70 15.52
N GLY A 98 16.19 -24.88 14.75
CA GLY A 98 14.88 -25.18 14.21
C GLY A 98 13.74 -25.26 15.24
N SER A 99 14.00 -24.95 16.51
CA SER A 99 13.01 -25.06 17.60
C SER A 99 11.92 -23.99 17.53
N HIS A 100 12.19 -22.86 16.88
CA HIS A 100 11.25 -21.76 16.72
C HIS A 100 11.24 -21.26 15.27
N SER A 101 10.04 -21.05 14.76
CA SER A 101 9.83 -20.34 13.50
C SER A 101 8.56 -19.53 13.54
N GLN A 102 8.66 -18.23 13.21
CA GLN A 102 7.54 -17.31 13.22
C GLN A 102 7.53 -16.47 11.95
N SER A 103 6.38 -16.43 11.28
CA SER A 103 6.15 -15.57 10.11
C SER A 103 5.49 -14.26 10.56
N PHE A 104 6.05 -13.15 10.13
CA PHE A 104 5.51 -11.81 10.29
C PHE A 104 5.06 -11.28 8.94
N GLN A 105 3.83 -10.81 8.88
CA GLN A 105 3.27 -10.10 7.75
C GLN A 105 3.34 -8.61 8.03
N THR A 106 3.60 -7.82 7.00
CA THR A 106 3.71 -6.38 7.11
C THR A 106 2.91 -5.70 6.01
N LEU A 107 2.27 -4.59 6.37
CA LEU A 107 1.69 -3.64 5.43
C LEU A 107 2.38 -2.30 5.64
N THR A 108 2.99 -1.76 4.59
CA THR A 108 3.66 -0.47 4.59
C THR A 108 2.94 0.44 3.63
N VAL A 109 2.43 1.56 4.11
CA VAL A 109 1.80 2.60 3.31
C VAL A 109 2.70 3.82 3.33
N SER A 110 2.99 4.35 2.16
CA SER A 110 3.86 5.51 1.98
C SER A 110 3.08 6.66 1.37
N LEU A 111 3.30 7.88 1.85
CA LEU A 111 2.71 9.10 1.32
C LEU A 111 3.78 10.17 1.10
N LEU A 112 3.88 10.70 -0.12
CA LEU A 112 4.77 11.82 -0.43
C LEU A 112 4.23 13.10 0.18
N ARG A 113 5.05 13.79 0.99
CA ARG A 113 4.68 15.09 1.57
C ARG A 113 4.47 16.14 0.50
N ASP A 114 3.67 17.15 0.81
CA ASP A 114 3.39 18.27 -0.11
C ASP A 114 4.64 19.09 -0.45
N SER A 115 5.64 19.11 0.43
CA SER A 115 6.93 19.77 0.14
C SER A 115 7.80 19.00 -0.86
N CYS A 116 7.45 17.74 -1.18
CA CYS A 116 8.24 16.83 -2.01
C CYS A 116 9.66 16.55 -1.45
N ASP A 117 9.90 16.70 -0.15
CA ASP A 117 11.23 16.46 0.44
C ASP A 117 11.39 15.06 1.02
N TYR A 118 10.31 14.51 1.54
CA TYR A 118 10.31 13.25 2.27
C TYR A 118 9.01 12.48 2.03
N ILE A 119 9.08 11.19 2.34
CA ILE A 119 7.97 10.27 2.28
C ILE A 119 7.64 9.85 3.71
N ASP A 120 6.40 10.09 4.13
CA ASP A 120 5.86 9.56 5.37
C ASP A 120 5.49 8.09 5.18
N VAL A 121 5.93 7.25 6.10
CA VAL A 121 5.73 5.80 6.01
C VAL A 121 5.04 5.32 7.27
N ALA A 122 3.85 4.78 7.10
CA ALA A 122 3.07 4.16 8.15
C ALA A 122 3.06 2.64 7.93
N LYS A 123 3.43 1.88 8.97
CA LYS A 123 3.58 0.43 8.93
C LYS A 123 2.66 -0.26 9.92
N TYR A 124 2.25 -1.47 9.57
CA TYR A 124 1.59 -2.42 10.45
C TYR A 124 2.25 -3.79 10.30
N THR A 125 2.47 -4.47 11.42
CA THR A 125 3.12 -5.78 11.47
C THR A 125 2.26 -6.74 12.28
N TRP A 126 2.01 -7.94 11.75
CA TRP A 126 1.25 -9.01 12.38
C TRP A 126 1.98 -10.36 12.31
N PRO A 127 2.02 -11.14 13.40
CA PRO A 127 1.64 -10.76 14.76
C PRO A 127 2.52 -9.62 15.30
N HIS A 128 2.13 -9.01 16.43
CA HIS A 128 2.84 -7.86 16.98
C HIS A 128 4.34 -8.14 17.11
N ASN A 129 5.14 -7.21 16.61
CA ASN A 129 6.59 -7.29 16.62
C ASN A 129 7.15 -5.96 17.18
N ASN A 130 8.00 -6.04 18.21
CA ASN A 130 8.57 -4.89 18.90
C ASN A 130 9.77 -4.25 18.18
N PHE A 131 10.30 -4.88 17.13
CA PHE A 131 11.50 -4.40 16.44
C PHE A 131 11.22 -3.37 15.33
N GLU A 132 9.98 -3.30 14.84
CA GLU A 132 9.60 -2.48 13.69
C GLU A 132 8.94 -1.16 14.14
N GLN A 133 9.48 -0.02 13.68
CA GLN A 133 8.86 1.29 13.94
C GLN A 133 7.55 1.40 13.15
N LYS A 134 6.47 1.76 13.85
CA LYS A 134 5.13 1.91 13.25
C LYS A 134 5.06 3.07 12.27
N GLU A 135 5.88 4.09 12.45
CA GLU A 135 5.95 5.29 11.61
C GLU A 135 7.41 5.67 11.40
N SER A 136 7.75 6.09 10.18
CA SER A 136 9.09 6.52 9.83
C SER A 136 9.05 7.53 8.69
N VAL A 137 10.13 8.30 8.55
CA VAL A 137 10.32 9.22 7.43
C VAL A 137 11.41 8.64 6.53
N ARG A 138 11.14 8.54 5.23
CA ARG A 138 12.12 8.07 4.23
C ARG A 138 12.53 9.19 3.30
N GLY A 139 13.79 9.14 2.86
CA GLY A 139 14.28 9.94 1.76
C GLY A 139 13.68 9.49 0.42
N LEU A 140 13.76 10.38 -0.57
CA LEU A 140 13.34 10.09 -1.93
C LEU A 140 14.26 9.07 -2.58
N SER A 141 13.67 8.14 -3.33
CA SER A 141 14.39 7.20 -4.18
C SER A 141 13.50 6.77 -5.34
N ASN A 142 14.11 6.32 -6.44
CA ASN A 142 13.37 5.81 -7.61
C ASN A 142 12.39 4.70 -7.19
N THR A 143 12.88 3.75 -6.39
CA THR A 143 12.10 2.60 -5.93
C THR A 143 10.86 3.00 -5.12
N ASN A 144 10.97 4.03 -4.29
CA ASN A 144 9.84 4.49 -3.47
C ASN A 144 8.81 5.25 -4.32
N LEU A 145 9.25 6.01 -5.33
CA LEU A 145 8.39 6.90 -6.11
C LEU A 145 7.67 6.20 -7.28
N GLN A 146 8.30 5.20 -7.91
CA GLN A 146 7.74 4.51 -9.09
C GLN A 146 6.39 3.83 -8.86
N ASN A 147 6.15 3.35 -7.64
CA ASN A 147 4.94 2.60 -7.30
C ASN A 147 3.83 3.49 -6.70
N MET A 148 4.02 4.81 -6.70
CA MET A 148 3.05 5.75 -6.15
C MET A 148 1.94 6.06 -7.17
N ILE A 149 0.71 6.13 -6.67
CA ILE A 149 -0.44 6.67 -7.38
C ILE A 149 -0.47 8.18 -7.13
N PHE A 150 -0.49 8.96 -8.20
CA PHE A 150 -0.58 10.41 -8.18
C PHE A 150 -1.93 10.88 -8.73
N LYS A 151 -2.38 12.06 -8.30
CA LYS A 151 -3.52 12.74 -8.93
C LYS A 151 -3.19 13.09 -10.38
N ASN A 152 -4.20 13.06 -11.24
CA ASN A 152 -4.04 13.59 -12.60
C ASN A 152 -3.76 15.10 -12.52
N GLY A 153 -2.69 15.54 -13.18
CA GLY A 153 -2.21 16.92 -13.08
C GLY A 153 -1.51 17.25 -11.76
N SER A 154 -1.10 16.24 -10.98
CA SER A 154 -0.40 16.42 -9.70
C SER A 154 0.76 17.40 -9.79
N THR A 155 0.74 18.42 -8.93
CA THR A 155 1.85 19.36 -8.77
C THR A 155 3.08 18.66 -8.17
N LYS A 156 2.87 17.63 -7.34
CA LYS A 156 3.95 16.80 -6.78
C LYS A 156 4.65 16.01 -7.88
N LEU A 157 3.88 15.33 -8.73
CA LEU A 157 4.44 14.59 -9.85
C LEU A 157 5.22 15.50 -10.77
N ASN A 158 4.69 16.69 -11.10
CA ASN A 158 5.36 17.66 -11.97
C ASN A 158 6.52 18.43 -11.31
N ASN A 159 6.81 18.20 -10.03
CA ASN A 159 7.92 18.85 -9.35
C ASN A 159 9.27 18.39 -9.95
N PRO A 160 10.19 19.30 -10.33
CA PRO A 160 11.47 18.93 -10.91
C PRO A 160 12.27 17.91 -10.10
N LYS A 161 12.25 18.03 -8.76
CA LYS A 161 12.93 17.12 -7.85
C LYS A 161 12.38 15.70 -7.94
N ILE A 162 11.07 15.54 -8.11
CA ILE A 162 10.43 14.22 -8.27
C ILE A 162 10.71 13.65 -9.66
N GLN A 163 10.69 14.51 -10.67
CA GLN A 163 10.97 14.13 -12.06
C GLN A 163 12.40 13.62 -12.25
N GLU A 164 13.39 14.17 -11.55
CA GLU A 164 14.77 13.66 -11.56
C GLU A 164 14.84 12.17 -11.21
N TYR A 165 14.15 11.74 -10.14
CA TYR A 165 14.12 10.33 -9.75
C TYR A 165 13.35 9.45 -10.75
N LEU A 166 12.26 9.96 -11.32
CA LEU A 166 11.46 9.17 -12.27
C LEU A 166 12.13 9.02 -13.64
N HIS A 167 12.86 10.03 -14.12
CA HIS A 167 13.56 10.00 -15.42
C HIS A 167 14.81 9.12 -15.42
N ILE A 168 15.50 8.99 -14.29
CA ILE A 168 16.67 8.10 -14.15
C ILE A 168 16.29 6.62 -14.37
N ALA A 169 15.01 6.26 -14.21
CA ALA A 169 14.53 4.90 -14.42
C ALA A 169 14.31 4.50 -15.89
N THR A 170 14.33 5.46 -16.81
CA THR A 170 14.05 5.27 -18.25
C THR A 170 15.30 5.18 -19.12
N VAL A 171 16.50 5.04 -18.54
CA VAL A 171 17.78 4.88 -19.24
C VAL A 171 18.34 3.48 -19.03
#